data_AF-A0A1M4VS30-F1
#
_entry.id   AF-A0A1M4VS30-F1
#
_cell.length_a   1.000
_cell.length_b   1.000
_cell.length_c   1.000
_cell.angle_alpha   90.00
_cell.angle_beta   90.00
_cell.angle_gamma   90.00
#
_symmetry.space_group_name_H-M   'P 1'
#
loop_
_entity.id
_entity.type
_entity.pdbx_description
1 polymer ?
#
loop_
_entity_poly.entity_id
_entity_poly.type
_entity_poly.pdbx_seq_one_letter_code
_entity_poly.pdbx_strand_id
1 'polypeptide(L)'
;MDEIVNKIINIDKETVRMKQKTEEIIRDKEKVLRETLQKIEREYVEEGRLEGERIYKEIMEDGETEIRSLQSQDMEMLKAIDKEYKNNKDKLINILWNSLIKGKE
;
A
#
# COMPACT_ATOMS: atom_id res chain seq x y z
N MET A 1 -18.57 71.85 -22.68
CA MET A 1 -17.22 71.25 -22.53
C MET A 1 -17.04 70.65 -21.15
N ASP A 2 -17.33 71.39 -20.07
CA ASP A 2 -17.11 70.94 -18.69
C ASP A 2 -17.90 69.69 -18.27
N GLU A 3 -19.14 69.52 -18.74
CA GLU A 3 -19.91 68.28 -18.48
C GLU A 3 -19.27 67.02 -19.07
N ILE A 4 -18.65 67.14 -20.25
CA ILE A 4 -17.98 66.02 -20.91
C ILE A 4 -16.71 65.66 -20.15
N VAL A 5 -15.94 66.66 -19.74
CA VAL A 5 -14.73 66.47 -18.92
C VAL A 5 -15.06 65.82 -17.59
N ASN A 6 -16.13 66.26 -16.90
CA ASN A 6 -16.58 65.66 -15.65
C ASN A 6 -17.06 64.21 -15.82
N LYS A 7 -17.75 63.89 -16.94
CA LYS A 7 -18.11 62.51 -17.27
C LYS A 7 -16.88 61.62 -17.46
N ILE A 8 -15.87 62.11 -18.20
CA ILE A 8 -14.63 61.37 -18.42
C ILE A 8 -13.92 61.09 -17.09
N ILE A 9 -13.81 62.09 -16.22
CA ILE A 9 -13.19 61.94 -14.89
C ILE A 9 -13.94 60.91 -14.03
N ASN A 10 -15.27 60.90 -14.08
CA ASN A 10 -16.06 59.92 -13.33
C ASN A 10 -15.89 58.49 -13.86
N ILE A 11 -15.87 58.30 -15.18
CA ILE A 11 -15.63 57.01 -15.81
C ILE A 11 -14.24 56.47 -15.43
N ASP A 12 -13.21 57.32 -15.44
CA ASP A 12 -11.85 56.94 -15.05
C ASP A 12 -11.78 56.50 -13.57
N LYS A 13 -12.41 57.26 -12.67
CA LYS A 13 -12.52 56.91 -11.24
C LYS A 13 -13.25 55.59 -11.02
N GLU A 14 -14.34 55.34 -11.74
CA GLU A 14 -15.08 54.08 -11.67
C GLU A 14 -14.24 52.92 -12.20
N THR A 15 -13.50 53.13 -13.30
CA THR A 15 -12.61 52.13 -13.90
C THR A 15 -11.51 51.72 -12.92
N VAL A 16 -10.87 52.69 -12.26
CA VAL A 16 -9.85 52.43 -11.23
C VAL A 16 -10.43 51.64 -10.06
N ARG A 17 -11.62 52.01 -9.57
CA ARG A 17 -12.31 51.27 -8.49
C ARG A 17 -12.65 49.84 -8.91
N MET A 18 -13.15 49.65 -10.12
CA MET A 18 -13.45 48.31 -10.67
C MET A 18 -12.20 47.46 -10.76
N LYS A 19 -11.08 48.04 -11.21
CA LYS A 19 -9.79 47.35 -11.27
C LYS A 19 -9.36 46.89 -9.88
N GLN A 20 -9.36 47.79 -8.90
CA GLN A 20 -8.98 47.46 -7.51
C GLN A 20 -9.85 46.35 -6.92
N LYS A 21 -11.16 46.43 -7.12
CA LYS A 21 -12.11 45.40 -6.66
C LYS A 21 -11.86 44.06 -7.34
N THR A 22 -11.57 44.07 -8.65
CA THR A 22 -11.25 42.85 -9.40
C THR A 22 -9.96 42.21 -8.87
N GLU A 23 -8.91 43.00 -8.61
CA GLU A 23 -7.66 42.50 -8.06
C GLU A 23 -7.84 41.93 -6.64
N GLU A 24 -8.69 42.54 -5.81
CA GLU A 24 -9.02 42.02 -4.49
C GLU A 24 -9.74 40.66 -4.58
N ILE A 25 -10.74 40.55 -5.46
CA ILE A 25 -11.43 39.28 -5.72
C ILE A 25 -10.45 38.22 -6.21
N ILE A 26 -9.53 38.56 -7.12
CA ILE A 26 -8.51 37.62 -7.59
C ILE A 26 -7.64 37.13 -6.43
N ARG A 27 -7.13 38.03 -5.59
CA ARG A 27 -6.31 37.66 -4.42
C ARG A 27 -7.05 36.74 -3.45
N ASP A 28 -8.31 37.05 -3.16
CA ASP A 28 -9.14 36.22 -2.27
C ASP A 28 -9.36 34.83 -2.86
N LYS A 29 -9.64 34.75 -4.16
CA LYS A 29 -9.82 33.46 -4.85
C LYS A 29 -8.52 32.66 -4.89
N GLU A 30 -7.39 33.29 -5.14
CA GLU A 30 -6.08 32.62 -5.10
C GLU A 30 -5.77 32.05 -3.71
N LYS A 31 -6.08 32.81 -2.65
CA LYS A 31 -5.90 32.36 -1.28
C LYS A 31 -6.75 31.12 -0.99
N VAL A 32 -8.04 31.18 -1.28
CA VAL A 32 -8.97 30.05 -1.09
C VAL A 32 -8.50 28.83 -1.90
N LEU A 33 -8.04 29.04 -3.13
CA LEU A 33 -7.55 27.96 -3.98
C LEU A 33 -6.32 27.27 -3.38
N ARG A 34 -5.35 28.05 -2.87
CA ARG A 34 -4.15 27.50 -2.21
C ARG A 34 -4.50 26.72 -0.95
N GLU A 35 -5.36 27.27 -0.09
CA GLU A 35 -5.79 26.60 1.14
C GLU A 35 -6.52 25.29 0.84
N THR A 36 -7.37 25.30 -0.20
CA THR A 36 -8.10 24.11 -0.66
C THR A 36 -7.15 23.06 -1.22
N LEU A 37 -6.18 23.46 -2.05
CA LEU A 37 -5.17 22.54 -2.60
C LEU A 37 -4.34 21.90 -1.49
N GLN A 38 -3.85 22.68 -0.53
CA GLN A 38 -3.08 22.15 0.60
C GLN A 38 -3.91 21.21 1.49
N LYS A 39 -5.21 21.48 1.64
CA LYS A 39 -6.11 20.59 2.36
C LYS A 39 -6.24 19.26 1.63
N ILE A 40 -6.55 19.30 0.34
CA ILE A 40 -6.72 18.11 -0.51
C ILE A 40 -5.43 17.28 -0.54
N GLU A 41 -4.27 17.93 -0.69
CA GLU A 41 -2.97 17.24 -0.69
C GLU A 41 -2.73 16.49 0.63
N ARG A 42 -3.02 17.13 1.78
CA ARG A 42 -2.91 16.47 3.08
C ARG A 42 -3.88 15.30 3.24
N GLU A 43 -5.11 15.45 2.77
CA GLU A 43 -6.12 14.39 2.82
C GLU A 43 -5.67 13.18 2.01
N TYR A 44 -5.21 13.37 0.77
CA TYR A 44 -4.74 12.27 -0.07
C TYR A 44 -3.47 11.58 0.46
N VAL A 45 -2.54 12.34 1.05
CA VAL A 45 -1.34 11.75 1.67
C VAL A 45 -1.73 10.86 2.84
N GLU A 46 -2.67 11.31 3.68
CA GLU A 46 -3.10 10.53 4.84
C GLU A 46 -3.95 9.32 4.44
N GLU A 47 -4.86 9.48 3.47
CA GLU A 47 -5.62 8.35 2.89
C GLU A 47 -4.67 7.31 2.28
N GLY A 48 -3.67 7.75 1.53
CA GLY A 48 -2.66 6.88 0.94
C GLY A 48 -1.83 6.15 2.00
N ARG A 49 -1.47 6.82 3.10
CA ARG A 49 -0.76 6.21 4.23
C ARG A 49 -1.60 5.12 4.89
N LEU A 50 -2.86 5.42 5.21
CA LEU A 50 -3.77 4.48 5.86
C LEU A 50 -4.07 3.26 4.99
N GLU A 51 -4.30 3.48 3.70
CA GLU A 51 -4.53 2.38 2.76
C GLU A 51 -3.28 1.53 2.57
N GLY A 52 -2.10 2.16 2.49
CA GLY A 52 -0.82 1.45 2.45
C GLY A 52 -0.59 0.58 3.69
N GLU A 53 -0.87 1.10 4.89
CA GLU A 53 -0.80 0.34 6.14
C GLU A 53 -1.78 -0.83 6.16
N ARG A 54 -3.00 -0.62 5.66
CA ARG A 54 -4.03 -1.67 5.57
C ARG A 54 -3.57 -2.81 4.65
N ILE A 55 -3.12 -2.49 3.44
CA ILE A 55 -2.65 -3.47 2.46
C ILE A 55 -1.43 -4.21 3.00
N TYR A 56 -0.47 -3.51 3.59
CA TYR A 56 0.72 -4.14 4.17
C TYR A 56 0.35 -5.14 5.26
N LYS A 57 -0.59 -4.78 6.13
CA LYS A 57 -1.07 -5.67 7.19
C LYS A 57 -1.76 -6.92 6.62
N GLU A 58 -2.58 -6.76 5.60
CA GLU A 58 -3.25 -7.88 4.90
C GLU A 58 -2.22 -8.86 4.32
N ILE A 59 -1.20 -8.35 3.62
CA ILE A 59 -0.11 -9.17 3.06
C ILE A 59 0.66 -9.91 4.17
N MET A 60 0.91 -9.26 5.30
CA MET A 60 1.59 -9.88 6.44
C MET A 60 0.76 -11.01 7.07
N GLU A 61 -0.54 -10.80 7.24
CA GLU A 61 -1.46 -11.81 7.79
C GLU A 61 -1.60 -13.03 6.86
N ASP A 62 -1.70 -12.79 5.55
CA ASP A 62 -1.70 -13.84 4.54
C ASP A 62 -0.38 -14.62 4.54
N GLY A 63 0.75 -13.91 4.59
CA GLY A 63 2.08 -14.52 4.67
C GLY A 63 2.25 -15.38 5.92
N GLU A 64 1.81 -14.91 7.09
CA GLU A 64 1.83 -15.71 8.32
C GLU A 64 0.96 -16.95 8.23
N THR A 65 -0.21 -16.83 7.61
CA THR A 65 -1.13 -17.95 7.42
C THR A 65 -0.53 -19.02 6.52
N GLU A 66 0.09 -18.60 5.41
CA GLU A 66 0.77 -19.51 4.48
C GLU A 66 1.96 -20.21 5.15
N ILE A 67 2.77 -19.49 5.93
CA ILE A 67 3.89 -20.08 6.69
C ILE A 67 3.38 -21.16 7.64
N ARG A 68 2.30 -20.91 8.39
CA ARG A 68 1.72 -21.90 9.31
C ARG A 68 1.19 -23.12 8.56
N SER A 69 0.56 -22.91 7.40
CA SER A 69 0.09 -24.00 6.54
C SER A 69 1.25 -24.89 6.10
N LEU A 70 2.32 -24.30 5.57
CA LEU A 70 3.52 -25.01 5.13
C LEU A 70 4.19 -25.78 6.28
N GLN A 71 4.33 -25.15 7.45
CA GLN A 71 4.88 -25.83 8.64
C GLN A 71 4.06 -27.04 9.06
N SER A 72 2.73 -26.96 8.96
CA SER A 72 1.85 -28.09 9.26
C SER A 72 2.07 -29.22 8.25
N GLN A 73 2.14 -28.90 6.96
CA GLN A 73 2.39 -29.88 5.89
C GLN A 73 3.74 -30.56 6.06
N ASP A 74 4.80 -29.80 6.34
CA ASP A 74 6.14 -30.33 6.60
C ASP A 74 6.13 -31.29 7.79
N MET A 75 5.44 -30.94 8.86
CA MET A 75 5.34 -31.80 10.04
C MET A 75 4.60 -33.11 9.75
N GLU A 76 3.52 -33.05 8.96
CA GLU A 76 2.80 -34.24 8.51
C GLU A 76 3.66 -35.13 7.61
N MET A 77 4.41 -34.53 6.68
CA MET A 77 5.31 -35.24 5.79
C MET A 77 6.44 -35.93 6.57
N LEU A 78 7.04 -35.24 7.55
CA LEU A 78 8.06 -35.84 8.42
C LEU A 78 7.51 -37.02 9.23
N LYS A 79 6.29 -36.91 9.75
CA LYS A 79 5.62 -38.04 10.44
C LYS A 79 5.38 -39.22 9.50
N ALA A 80 5.01 -38.96 8.25
CA ALA A 80 4.81 -40.00 7.25
C ALA A 80 6.13 -40.71 6.93
N ILE A 81 7.22 -39.96 6.74
CA ILE A 81 8.57 -40.50 6.51
C ILE A 81 9.02 -41.37 7.69
N ASP A 82 8.89 -40.87 8.93
CA ASP A 82 9.29 -41.61 10.13
C ASP A 82 8.49 -42.92 10.29
N LYS A 83 7.18 -42.87 10.01
CA LYS A 83 6.32 -44.06 10.02
C LYS A 83 6.78 -45.09 8.98
N GLU A 84 7.05 -44.65 7.76
CA GLU A 84 7.47 -45.54 6.67
C GLU A 84 8.85 -46.14 6.94
N TYR A 85 9.78 -45.36 7.49
CA TYR A 85 11.07 -45.85 7.94
C TYR A 85 10.91 -46.92 9.02
N LYS A 86 10.14 -46.65 10.08
CA LYS A 86 9.90 -47.62 11.17
C LYS A 86 9.29 -48.93 10.67
N ASN A 87 8.35 -48.86 9.73
CA ASN A 87 7.70 -50.06 9.17
C ASN A 87 8.64 -50.94 8.33
N ASN A 88 9.64 -50.34 7.68
CA ASN A 88 10.51 -51.05 6.73
C ASN A 88 11.91 -51.32 7.26
N LYS A 89 12.35 -50.63 8.32
CA LYS A 89 13.71 -50.73 8.87
C LYS A 89 14.12 -52.19 9.13
N ASP A 90 13.31 -52.96 9.85
CA ASP A 90 13.68 -54.32 10.23
C ASP A 90 13.72 -55.26 9.01
N LYS A 91 12.83 -55.06 8.04
CA LYS A 91 12.86 -55.79 6.77
C LYS A 91 14.13 -55.48 5.99
N LEU A 92 14.50 -54.20 5.88
CA LEU A 92 15.72 -53.76 5.20
C LEU A 92 16.98 -54.30 5.89
N ILE A 93 17.02 -54.26 7.22
CA ILE A 93 18.12 -54.85 8.02
C ILE A 93 18.23 -56.35 7.74
N ASN A 94 17.11 -57.08 7.73
CA ASN A 94 17.11 -58.52 7.45
C ASN A 94 17.56 -58.83 6.01
N ILE A 95 17.14 -58.04 5.02
CA ILE A 95 17.59 -58.17 3.63
C ILE A 95 19.10 -57.95 3.53
N LEU A 96 19.62 -56.90 4.17
CA LEU A 96 21.05 -56.58 4.19
C LEU A 96 21.89 -57.66 4.89
N TRP A 97 21.44 -58.17 6.03
CA TRP A 97 22.14 -59.26 6.73
C TRP A 97 22.18 -60.54 5.88
N ASN A 98 21.05 -60.91 5.28
CA ASN A 98 20.98 -62.09 4.43
C ASN A 98 21.86 -61.96 3.17
N SER A 99 21.98 -60.78 2.58
CA SER A 99 22.87 -60.56 1.42
C SER A 99 24.36 -60.59 1.81
N LEU A 100 24.72 -60.01 2.96
CA LEU A 100 26.10 -60.03 3.47
C LEU A 100 26.58 -61.43 3.85
N ILE A 101 25.70 -62.26 4.41
CA ILE A 101 26.04 -63.63 4.83
C ILE A 101 26.08 -64.57 3.61
N LYS A 102 25.13 -64.45 2.68
CA LYS A 102 25.09 -65.28 1.45
C LYS A 102 26.13 -64.90 0.39
N GLY A 103 26.76 -63.72 0.49
CA GLY A 103 27.85 -63.30 -0.39
C GLY A 103 29.25 -63.79 0.02
N LYS A 104 29.34 -64.66 1.05
CA LYS A 104 30.60 -65.20 1.59
C LYS A 104 30.78 -66.72 1.41
N GLU A 105 29.94 -67.37 0.62
CA GLU A 105 30.20 -68.71 0.05
C GLU A 105 30.58 -68.57 -1.42
#